data_AF-A0A2M8KR35-F1
#
_entry.id   AF-A0A2M8KR35-F1
#
_cell.length_a   1.000
_cell.length_b   1.000
_cell.length_c   1.000
_cell.angle_alpha   90.00
_cell.angle_beta   90.00
_cell.angle_gamma   90.00
#
_symmetry.space_group_name_H-M   'P 1'
#
loop_
_entity.id
_entity.type
_entity.pdbx_description
1 polymer ?
#
loop_
_entity_poly.entity_id
_entity_poly.type
_entity_poly.pdbx_seq_one_letter_code
_entity_poly.pdbx_strand_id
1 'polypeptide(L)' 'KNNSGSKLLVNEELVKQGYATMYIYPPDVRLTLKFLFAHINAIRQGKGLWGACQ' A
#
# COMPACT_ATOMS: atom_id res chain seq x y z
N LYS A 1 3.99 -0.02 31.41
CA LYS A 1 3.83 0.95 30.30
C LYS A 1 3.76 0.14 29.00
N ASN A 2 2.56 -0.18 28.51
CA ASN A 2 2.39 -0.95 27.28
C ASN A 2 2.52 0.02 26.10
N ASN A 3 3.75 0.30 25.68
CA ASN A 3 3.99 1.08 24.47
C ASN A 3 4.05 0.13 23.28
N SER A 4 2.88 -0.30 22.80
CA SER A 4 2.74 -0.99 21.52
C SER A 4 2.92 0.00 20.38
N GLY A 5 4.11 0.58 20.25
CA GLY A 5 4.48 1.43 19.13
C GLY A 5 4.67 0.56 17.89
N SER A 6 3.57 0.22 17.22
CA SER A 6 3.62 -0.47 15.93
C SER A 6 4.36 0.45 14.94
N LYS A 7 5.52 0.01 14.45
CA LYS A 7 6.23 0.72 13.40
C LYS A 7 5.38 0.68 12.13
N LEU A 8 4.79 1.81 11.77
CA LEU A 8 4.00 1.96 10.54
C LEU A 8 4.93 2.14 9.34
N LEU A 9 4.80 1.27 8.35
CA LEU A 9 5.42 1.48 7.04
C LEU A 9 4.50 2.37 6.20
N VAL A 10 4.72 3.69 6.27
CA VAL A 10 3.82 4.70 5.69
C VAL A 10 3.51 4.44 4.22
N ASN A 11 4.52 4.12 3.40
CA ASN A 11 4.32 3.84 1.97
C ASN A 11 3.32 2.69 1.75
N GLU A 12 3.40 1.63 2.56
CA GLU A 12 2.51 0.48 2.42
C GLU A 12 1.07 0.88 2.74
N GLU A 13 0.88 1.69 3.79
CA GLU A 13 -0.44 2.15 4.19
C GLU A 13 -1.08 3.04 3.12
N LEU A 14 -0.31 3.92 2.48
CA LEU A 14 -0.80 4.75 1.37
C LEU A 14 -1.29 3.90 0.19
N VAL A 15 -0.54 2.86 -0.18
CA VAL A 15 -0.94 1.94 -1.26
C VAL A 15 -2.16 1.11 -0.85
N LYS A 16 -2.19 0.62 0.40
CA LYS A 16 -3.29 -0.19 0.94
C LYS A 16 -4.61 0.57 1.03
N GLN A 17 -4.57 1.86 1.33
CA GLN A 17 -5.74 2.75 1.33
C GLN A 17 -6.11 3.26 -0.08
N GLY A 18 -5.34 2.88 -1.10
CA GLY A 18 -5.59 3.30 -2.48
C GLY A 18 -5.27 4.77 -2.75
N TYR A 19 -4.46 5.42 -1.91
CA TYR A 19 -4.02 6.81 -2.12
C TYR A 19 -2.78 6.93 -2.99
N ALA A 20 -2.05 5.82 -3.19
CA ALA A 20 -0.85 5.77 -4.01
C ALA A 20 -0.80 4.51 -4.88
N THR A 21 -0.09 4.59 -6.00
CA THR A 21 0.27 3.44 -6.84
C THR A 21 1.68 2.95 -6.51
N MET A 22 1.96 1.66 -6.75
CA MET A 22 3.32 1.13 -6.61
C MET A 22 4.12 1.34 -7.89
N TYR A 23 5.42 1.57 -7.75
CA TYR A 23 6.37 1.58 -8.86
C TYR A 23 7.66 0.87 -8.42
N ILE A 24 8.27 0.10 -9.32
CA ILE A 24 9.48 -0.67 -9.05
C ILE A 24 10.66 0.09 -9.64
N TYR A 25 11.56 0.56 -8.80
CA TYR A 25 12.80 1.22 -9.21
C TYR A 25 14.02 0.43 -8.71
N PRO A 26 14.72 -0.31 -9.59
CA PRO A 26 15.93 -1.05 -9.21
C PRO A 26 17.04 -0.12 -8.69
N PRO A 27 17.91 -0.60 -7.77
CA PRO A 27 18.01 -1.97 -7.26
C PRO A 27 17.08 -2.30 -6.08
N ASP A 28 16.33 -1.32 -5.56
CA ASP A 28 15.58 -1.43 -4.31
C ASP A 28 14.22 -2.14 -4.47
N VAL A 29 14.27 -3.45 -4.70
CA VAL A 29 13.08 -4.27 -5.04
C VAL A 29 12.65 -5.25 -3.95
N ARG A 30 13.27 -5.18 -2.75
CA ARG A 30 13.05 -6.15 -1.66
C ARG A 30 11.58 -6.22 -1.19
N LEU A 31 10.84 -5.11 -1.24
CA LEU A 31 9.46 -5.02 -0.74
C LEU A 31 8.39 -5.07 -1.84
N THR A 32 8.78 -5.29 -3.09
CA THR A 32 7.90 -5.25 -4.27
C THR A 32 6.64 -6.10 -4.09
N LEU A 33 6.78 -7.34 -3.64
CA LEU A 33 5.62 -8.23 -3.44
C LEU A 33 4.65 -7.68 -2.39
N LYS A 34 5.15 -7.06 -1.31
CA LYS A 34 4.31 -6.48 -0.25
C LYS A 34 3.43 -5.35 -0.80
N PHE A 35 4.04 -4.46 -1.58
CA PHE A 35 3.33 -3.37 -2.25
C PHE A 35 2.35 -3.88 -3.32
N LEU A 36 2.71 -4.93 -4.06
CA LEU A 36 1.85 -5.56 -5.05
C LEU A 36 0.56 -6.11 -4.43
N PHE A 37 0.68 -6.84 -3.33
CA PHE A 37 -0.51 -7.34 -2.62
C PHE A 37 -1.36 -6.21 -2.05
N ALA A 38 -0.75 -5.17 -1.48
CA ALA A 38 -1.49 -4.00 -0.98
C ALA A 38 -2.26 -3.29 -2.12
N HIS A 39 -1.62 -3.12 -3.28
CA HIS A 39 -2.19 -2.47 -4.45
C HIS A 39 -3.37 -3.26 -5.04
N ILE A 40 -3.20 -4.57 -5.26
CA ILE A 40 -4.28 -5.45 -5.76
C ILE A 40 -5.48 -5.42 -4.82
N ASN A 41 -5.25 -5.45 -3.50
CA ASN A 41 -6.33 -5.40 -2.52
C ASN A 41 -7.05 -4.06 -2.52
N ALA A 42 -6.33 -2.94 -2.70
CA ALA A 42 -6.94 -1.62 -2.80
C ALA A 42 -7.84 -1.50 -4.05
N ILE A 43 -7.39 -2.02 -5.19
CA ILE A 43 -8.19 -2.07 -6.44
C ILE A 43 -9.46 -2.91 -6.23
N ARG A 44 -9.30 -4.16 -5.73
CA ARG A 44 -10.44 -5.08 -5.55
C ARG A 44 -11.50 -4.55 -4.59
N GLN A 45 -11.10 -3.72 -3.62
CA GLN A 45 -12.00 -3.12 -2.63
C GLN A 45 -12.52 -1.74 -3.08
N GLY A 46 -12.13 -1.24 -4.25
CA GLY A 46 -12.53 0.08 -4.73
C GLY A 46 -12.09 1.20 -3.78
N LYS A 47 -10.88 1.10 -3.21
CA LYS A 47 -10.39 2.09 -2.23
C LYS A 47 -9.73 3.28 -2.89
N GLY A 48 -9.88 4.46 -2.29
CA GLY A 48 -9.19 5.68 -2.70
C GLY A 48 -9.37 5.97 -4.20
N LEU A 49 -8.24 6.05 -4.91
CA LEU A 49 -8.17 6.27 -6.36
C LEU A 49 -8.98 5.24 -7.19
N TRP A 50 -9.22 4.05 -6.65
CA TRP A 50 -9.90 2.95 -7.34
C TRP A 50 -11.41 2.90 -7.10
N GLY A 51 -11.95 3.74 -6.23
CA GLY A 51 -13.38 3.80 -5.92
C GLY A 51 -14.17 4.78 -6.79
N ALA A 52 -13.49 5.67 -7.50
CA ALA A 52 -14.12 6.73 -8.28
C ALA A 52 -14.37 6.28 -9.73
N CYS A 53 -15.36 5.40 -9.91
CA CYS A 53 -16.20 5.35 -11.12
C CYS A 53 -17.37 4.38 -10.86
N GLN A 54 -18.60 4.90 -10.92
CA GLN A 54 -19.83 4.13 -11.16
C GLN A 54 -20.48 4.69 -12.42
#